data_AF-A0A379GIA5-F1
#
_entry.id   AF-A0A379GIA5-F1
#
_cell.length_a   1.000
_cell.length_b   1.000
_cell.length_c   1.000
_cell.angle_alpha   90.00
_cell.angle_beta   90.00
_cell.angle_gamma   90.00
#
_symmetry.space_group_name_H-M   'P 1'
#
loop_
_entity.id
_entity.type
_entity.pdbx_description
1 polymer ?
#
loop_
_entity_poly.entity_id
_entity_poly.type
_entity_poly.pdbx_seq_one_letter_code
_entity_poly.pdbx_strand_id
1 'polypeptide(L)'
;MATAHLVVVDDPFERRMARLKEEYFDRMTHDFIEAYGEEKGWQEYSDYLHHGLYAIRRRLGAQRAAELTQLLDNALAAQKISANTEVHFSWLSPLLKEYYDPMYRYQLSKKTR
;
A
#
# COMPACT_ATOMS: atom_id res chain seq x y z
N MET A 1 10.96 7.11 -13.15
CA MET A 1 10.50 5.72 -12.91
C MET A 1 11.15 5.26 -11.62
N ALA A 2 10.41 5.24 -10.51
CA ALA A 2 10.97 4.87 -9.21
C ALA A 2 11.28 3.37 -9.21
N THR A 3 12.56 3.03 -9.26
CA THR A 3 13.08 1.70 -8.98
C THR A 3 12.90 1.38 -7.50
N ALA A 4 11.66 1.05 -7.09
CA ALA A 4 11.38 0.38 -5.81
C ALA A 4 11.79 -1.11 -5.89
N HIS A 5 12.97 -1.37 -6.46
CA HIS A 5 13.50 -2.69 -6.68
C HIS A 5 14.48 -3.01 -5.57
N LEU A 6 14.12 -4.03 -4.79
CA LEU A 6 15.06 -4.93 -4.08
C LEU A 6 15.65 -4.51 -2.72
N VAL A 7 15.17 -3.47 -2.03
CA VAL A 7 15.62 -3.14 -0.65
C VAL A 7 14.50 -3.32 0.39
N VAL A 8 13.74 -4.41 0.29
CA VAL A 8 12.48 -4.59 1.05
C VAL A 8 12.49 -5.85 1.91
N VAL A 9 13.51 -6.72 1.78
CA VAL A 9 13.48 -8.06 2.41
C VAL A 9 14.48 -8.21 3.56
N ASP A 10 15.51 -7.37 3.64
CA ASP A 10 16.47 -7.40 4.76
C ASP A 10 16.01 -6.55 5.96
N ASP A 11 15.06 -5.63 5.76
CA ASP A 11 14.50 -4.82 6.85
C ASP A 11 13.47 -5.62 7.66
N PRO A 12 13.47 -5.50 9.01
CA PRO A 12 12.38 -5.99 9.83
C PRO A 12 11.02 -5.51 9.32
N PHE A 13 10.00 -6.37 9.40
CA PHE A 13 8.65 -6.09 8.91
C PHE A 13 8.13 -4.71 9.35
N GLU A 14 8.35 -4.36 10.62
CA GLU A 14 7.95 -3.09 11.21
C GLU A 14 8.64 -1.88 10.56
N ARG A 15 9.94 -1.96 10.26
CA ARG A 15 10.66 -0.88 9.57
C ARG A 15 10.13 -0.66 8.16
N ARG A 16 9.86 -1.75 7.45
CA ARG A 16 9.25 -1.69 6.12
C ARG A 16 7.85 -1.09 6.17
N MET A 17 7.03 -1.46 7.16
CA MET A 17 5.70 -0.88 7.36
C MET A 17 5.77 0.62 7.61
N ALA A 18 6.68 1.07 8.48
CA ALA A 18 6.89 2.49 8.77
C ALA A 18 7.32 3.27 7.53
N ARG A 19 8.27 2.74 6.75
CA ARG A 19 8.70 3.37 5.49
C ARG A 19 7.56 3.48 4.48
N LEU A 20 6.81 2.40 4.27
CA LEU A 20 5.67 2.41 3.34
C LEU A 20 4.57 3.37 3.80
N LYS A 21 4.34 3.50 5.10
CA LYS A 21 3.41 4.48 5.66
C LYS A 21 3.84 5.90 5.29
N GLU A 22 5.12 6.22 5.53
CA GLU A 22 5.66 7.54 5.25
C GLU A 22 5.57 7.88 3.77
N GLU A 23 5.99 6.95 2.90
CA GLU A 23 6.02 7.16 1.45
C GLU A 23 4.61 7.23 0.85
N TYR A 24 3.75 6.25 1.16
CA TYR A 24 2.49 6.07 0.44
C TYR A 24 1.28 6.68 1.14
N PHE A 25 1.36 7.05 2.42
CA PHE A 25 0.22 7.63 3.12
C PHE A 25 0.53 9.04 3.62
N ASP A 26 1.64 9.24 4.33
CA ASP A 26 1.94 10.57 4.87
C ASP A 26 2.31 11.56 3.76
N ARG A 27 3.35 11.25 2.97
CA ARG A 27 3.83 12.13 1.90
C ARG A 27 2.86 12.19 0.73
N MET A 28 2.43 11.04 0.24
CA MET A 28 1.62 11.00 -0.97
C MET A 28 0.25 11.66 -0.79
N THR A 29 -0.42 11.51 0.36
CA THR A 29 -1.67 12.27 0.61
C THR A 29 -1.42 13.77 0.57
N HIS A 30 -0.33 14.25 1.19
CA HIS A 30 0.06 15.67 1.12
C HIS A 30 0.31 16.12 -0.31
N ASP A 31 1.12 15.37 -1.08
CA ASP A 31 1.49 15.71 -2.45
C ASP A 31 0.26 15.81 -3.38
N PHE A 32 -0.71 14.90 -3.22
CA PHE A 32 -1.97 14.96 -3.98
C PHE A 32 -2.82 16.18 -3.59
N ILE A 33 -2.92 16.50 -2.30
CA ILE A 33 -3.66 17.68 -1.82
C ILE A 33 -2.99 18.96 -2.30
N GLU A 34 -1.67 19.05 -2.24
CA GLU A 34 -0.90 20.21 -2.72
C GLU A 34 -1.08 20.40 -4.24
N ALA A 35 -1.03 19.32 -5.02
CA ALA A 35 -1.11 19.39 -6.47
C ALA A 35 -2.53 19.70 -7.00
N TYR A 36 -3.58 19.19 -6.33
CA TYR A 36 -4.95 19.20 -6.86
C TYR A 36 -5.97 19.92 -5.98
N GLY A 37 -5.59 20.39 -4.80
CA GLY A 37 -6.49 20.91 -3.77
C GLY A 37 -7.12 19.81 -2.91
N GLU A 38 -7.80 20.16 -1.82
CA GLU A 38 -8.27 19.19 -0.82
C GLU A 38 -9.22 18.13 -1.39
N GLU A 39 -10.34 18.54 -2.01
CA GLU A 39 -11.36 17.60 -2.48
C GLU A 39 -10.85 16.71 -3.61
N LYS A 40 -10.25 17.32 -4.65
CA LYS A 40 -9.74 16.58 -5.80
C LYS A 40 -8.49 15.78 -5.45
N GLY A 41 -7.58 16.33 -4.66
CA GLY A 41 -6.39 15.62 -4.19
C GLY A 41 -6.75 14.39 -3.37
N TRP A 42 -7.74 14.50 -2.47
CA TRP A 42 -8.25 13.34 -1.74
C TRP A 42 -8.81 12.25 -2.67
N GLN A 43 -9.58 12.64 -3.68
CA GLN A 43 -10.15 11.70 -4.66
C GLN A 43 -9.04 11.00 -5.46
N GLU A 44 -8.09 11.75 -6.02
CA GLU A 44 -6.99 11.21 -6.82
C GLU A 44 -6.07 10.28 -5.99
N TYR A 45 -5.79 10.64 -4.73
CA TYR A 45 -5.07 9.76 -3.79
C TYR A 45 -5.83 8.47 -3.51
N SER A 46 -7.14 8.57 -3.27
CA SER A 46 -8.00 7.40 -3.03
C SER A 46 -8.03 6.48 -4.26
N ASP A 47 -8.18 7.06 -5.45
CA ASP A 47 -8.21 6.32 -6.72
C ASP A 47 -6.86 5.67 -7.02
N TYR A 48 -5.76 6.34 -6.72
CA TYR A 48 -4.42 5.78 -6.85
C TYR A 48 -4.25 4.49 -6.04
N LEU A 49 -4.66 4.48 -4.77
CA LEU A 49 -4.58 3.28 -3.92
C LEU A 49 -5.50 2.15 -4.43
N HIS A 50 -6.71 2.49 -4.86
CA HIS A 50 -7.64 1.53 -5.46
C HIS A 50 -7.09 0.91 -6.74
N HIS A 51 -6.50 1.72 -7.63
CA HIS A 51 -5.86 1.23 -8.84
C HIS A 51 -4.71 0.26 -8.54
N GLY A 52 -3.90 0.57 -7.53
CA GLY A 52 -2.83 -0.32 -7.07
C GLY A 52 -3.35 -1.70 -6.65
N LEU A 53 -4.41 -1.74 -5.85
CA LEU A 53 -5.02 -2.98 -5.39
C LEU A 53 -5.73 -3.74 -6.53
N TYR A 54 -6.42 -3.02 -7.42
CA TYR A 54 -7.07 -3.59 -8.59
C TYR A 54 -6.09 -4.29 -9.53
N ALA A 55 -4.91 -3.69 -9.75
CA ALA A 55 -3.88 -4.23 -10.64
C ALA A 55 -3.40 -5.64 -10.22
N ILE A 56 -3.46 -5.96 -8.93
CA ILE A 56 -3.02 -7.24 -8.37
C ILE A 56 -4.18 -8.21 -8.05
N ARG A 57 -5.43 -7.79 -8.25
CA ARG A 57 -6.65 -8.57 -7.97
C ARG A 57 -6.62 -9.98 -8.54
N ARG A 58 -6.13 -10.16 -9.77
CA ARG A 58 -6.08 -11.49 -10.43
C ARG A 58 -5.19 -12.48 -9.69
N ARG A 59 -4.15 -12.00 -9.02
CA ARG A 59 -3.20 -12.84 -8.26
C ARG A 59 -3.70 -13.10 -6.84
N LEU A 60 -4.44 -12.15 -6.26
CA LEU A 60 -5.07 -12.29 -4.95
C LEU A 60 -6.28 -13.24 -4.97
N GLY A 61 -7.01 -13.29 -6.08
CA GLY A 61 -8.31 -13.95 -6.17
C GLY A 61 -9.45 -13.03 -5.77
N ALA A 62 -10.66 -13.33 -6.25
CA ALA A 62 -11.81 -12.42 -6.16
C ALA A 62 -12.22 -12.11 -4.72
N GLN A 63 -12.33 -13.14 -3.87
CA GLN A 63 -12.71 -12.96 -2.46
C GLN A 63 -11.70 -12.09 -1.71
N ARG A 64 -10.41 -12.44 -1.80
CA ARG A 64 -9.37 -11.73 -1.05
C ARG A 64 -9.20 -10.28 -1.51
N ALA A 65 -9.32 -10.05 -2.82
CA ALA A 65 -9.29 -8.69 -3.34
C ALA A 65 -10.47 -7.85 -2.81
N ALA A 66 -11.68 -8.41 -2.76
CA ALA A 66 -12.84 -7.71 -2.20
C ALA A 66 -12.64 -7.38 -0.72
N GLU A 67 -12.11 -8.31 0.08
CA GLU A 67 -11.79 -8.07 1.49
C GLU A 67 -10.77 -6.94 1.68
N LEU A 68 -9.68 -6.95 0.91
CA LEU A 68 -8.65 -5.91 0.98
C LEU A 68 -9.18 -4.55 0.50
N THR A 69 -10.04 -4.52 -0.53
CA THR A 69 -10.68 -3.28 -0.99
C THR A 69 -11.55 -2.69 0.11
N GLN A 70 -12.36 -3.51 0.78
CA GLN A 70 -13.20 -3.03 1.88
C GLN A 70 -12.38 -2.48 3.06
N LEU A 71 -11.24 -3.10 3.36
CA LEU A 71 -10.33 -2.59 4.39
C LEU A 71 -9.65 -1.28 3.96
N LEU A 72 -9.32 -1.12 2.68
CA LEU A 72 -8.83 0.14 2.12
C LEU A 72 -9.88 1.24 2.24
N ASP A 73 -11.13 0.97 1.87
CA ASP A 73 -12.24 1.93 2.00
C ASP A 73 -12.42 2.42 3.44
N ASN A 74 -12.40 1.49 4.39
CA ASN A 74 -12.50 1.81 5.82
C ASN A 74 -11.32 2.64 6.31
N ALA A 75 -10.10 2.31 5.87
CA ALA A 75 -8.89 3.05 6.20
C ALA A 75 -8.94 4.48 5.66
N LEU A 76 -9.36 4.67 4.40
CA LEU A 76 -9.52 5.99 3.80
C LEU A 76 -10.55 6.84 4.57
N ALA A 77 -11.71 6.27 4.90
CA ALA A 77 -12.72 6.96 5.68
C ALA A 77 -12.18 7.39 7.07
N ALA A 78 -11.43 6.52 7.74
CA ALA A 78 -10.83 6.81 9.04
C ALA A 78 -9.71 7.86 8.95
N GLN A 79 -8.83 7.79 7.93
CA GLN A 79 -7.78 8.78 7.68
C GLN A 79 -8.42 10.16 7.43
N LYS A 80 -9.50 10.24 6.65
CA LYS A 80 -10.18 11.51 6.35
C LYS A 80 -10.70 12.23 7.60
N ILE A 81 -11.16 11.48 8.61
CA ILE A 81 -11.72 12.03 9.85
C ILE A 81 -10.62 12.34 10.87
N SER A 82 -9.65 11.46 11.01
CA SER A 82 -8.68 11.49 12.12
C SER A 82 -7.29 12.01 11.75
N ALA A 83 -7.00 12.17 10.46
CA ALA A 83 -5.66 12.35 9.90
C ALA A 83 -4.66 11.23 10.26
N ASN A 84 -5.11 10.14 10.91
CA ASN A 84 -4.24 9.02 11.25
C ASN A 84 -4.08 8.09 10.04
N THR A 85 -2.83 7.93 9.58
CA THR A 85 -2.47 7.06 8.46
C THR A 85 -2.10 5.63 8.87
N GLU A 86 -1.94 5.33 10.18
CA GLU A 86 -1.72 3.97 10.67
C GLU A 86 -2.92 3.03 10.41
N VAL A 87 -4.11 3.60 10.19
CA VAL A 87 -5.33 2.87 9.81
C VAL A 87 -5.14 2.02 8.54
N HIS A 88 -4.21 2.40 7.67
CA HIS A 88 -3.88 1.64 6.45
C HIS A 88 -3.11 0.34 6.74
N PHE A 89 -2.59 0.14 7.94
CA PHE A 89 -1.94 -1.12 8.32
C PHE A 89 -2.91 -2.32 8.28
N SER A 90 -4.21 -2.06 8.45
CA SER A 90 -5.27 -3.06 8.41
C SER A 90 -5.29 -3.87 7.09
N TRP A 91 -5.05 -3.22 5.95
CA TRP A 91 -5.00 -3.87 4.63
C TRP A 91 -3.57 -4.03 4.09
N LEU A 92 -2.64 -3.13 4.43
CA LEU A 92 -1.26 -3.19 3.94
C LEU A 92 -0.51 -4.39 4.54
N SER A 93 -0.70 -4.68 5.83
CA SER A 93 -0.04 -5.80 6.51
C SER A 93 -0.36 -7.17 5.89
N PRO A 94 -1.65 -7.56 5.71
CA PRO A 94 -1.97 -8.81 5.03
C PRO A 94 -1.54 -8.81 3.56
N LEU A 95 -1.69 -7.68 2.85
CA LEU A 95 -1.23 -7.56 1.46
C LEU A 95 0.27 -7.88 1.33
N LEU A 96 1.12 -7.31 2.18
CA LEU A 96 2.55 -7.57 2.14
C LEU A 96 2.86 -9.05 2.43
N LYS A 97 2.28 -9.61 3.49
CA LYS A 97 2.55 -10.98 3.92
C LYS A 97 2.10 -12.04 2.92
N GLU A 98 0.98 -11.81 2.26
CA GLU A 98 0.33 -12.82 1.42
C GLU A 98 0.72 -12.71 -0.06
N TYR A 99 1.03 -11.50 -0.52
CA TYR A 99 1.29 -11.26 -1.94
C TYR A 99 2.76 -10.91 -2.22
N TYR A 100 3.30 -9.92 -1.51
CA TYR A 100 4.64 -9.41 -1.80
C TYR A 100 5.76 -10.27 -1.18
N ASP A 101 5.63 -10.70 0.07
CA ASP A 101 6.67 -11.48 0.77
C ASP A 101 6.97 -12.83 0.10
N PRO A 102 6.00 -13.63 -0.36
CA PRO A 102 6.29 -14.87 -1.09
C PRO A 102 7.01 -14.60 -2.41
N MET A 103 6.60 -13.56 -3.14
CA MET A 103 7.24 -13.14 -4.39
C MET A 103 8.70 -12.73 -4.14
N TYR A 104 8.96 -11.96 -3.09
CA TYR A 104 10.30 -11.51 -2.74
C TYR A 104 11.22 -12.65 -2.27
N ARG A 105 10.71 -13.56 -1.42
CA ARG A 105 11.47 -14.75 -0.97
C ARG A 105 11.89 -15.62 -2.17
N TYR A 106 11.02 -15.76 -3.16
CA TYR A 106 11.33 -16.49 -4.40
C TYR A 106 12.42 -15.80 -5.24
N GLN A 107 12.42 -14.47 -5.30
CA GLN A 107 13.46 -13.72 -6.03
C GLN A 107 14.84 -13.83 -5.37
N LEU A 108 14.90 -13.84 -4.03
CA LEU A 108 16.15 -14.02 -3.30
C LEU A 108 16.72 -15.44 -3.46
N SER A 109 15.88 -16.48 -3.35
CA SER A 109 16.33 -17.86 -3.50
C SER A 109 16.89 -18.18 -4.89
N LYS A 110 16.50 -17.41 -5.91
CA LYS A 110 17.03 -17.50 -7.27
C LYS A 110 18.34 -16.75 -7.52
N LYS A 111 18.70 -15.77 -6.69
CA LYS A 111 19.97 -15.03 -6.81
C LYS A 111 21.14 -15.75 -6.15
N THR A 112 20.86 -16.66 -5.21
CA THR A 112 21.89 -17.44 -4.50
C THR A 112 22.25 -18.74 -5.22
N ARG A 113 21.95 -18.88 -6.53
CA ARG A 113 22.23 -20.11 -7.29
C ARG A 113 23.00 -19.82 -8.57
#